data_AF-A0A9E1J2Z8-F1
#
_entry.id   AF-A0A9E1J2Z8-F1
#
_cell.length_a   1.000
_cell.length_b   1.000
_cell.length_c   1.000
_cell.angle_alpha   90.00
_cell.angle_beta   90.00
_cell.angle_gamma   90.00
#
_symmetry.space_group_name_H-M   'P 1'
#
loop_
_entity.id
_entity.type
_entity.pdbx_description
1 polymer ?
#
loop_
_entity_poly.entity_id
_entity_poly.type
_entity_poly.pdbx_seq_one_letter_code
_entity_poly.pdbx_strand_id
1 'polypeptide(L)'
;MMTKLLSIPSLFVFLICTAFAASVWAEENVYKGSESFEREGVTYRMAWTARGVTTGLSSKESTKVSYSVRIGDFFLHPKTLKGGTFIGCWDVPPAKVRWEPLGDPQMGWMLKLGGFCSGFTGSFKIHLVVPNKGDNPGFTDYVTAEFHSKETPIARWTADKKRLQVWSSYEQWSRMGNAYKFYVPELREFSVITSFRIIEVSCPPLPIDVRQWPSDLPFRSFFGDFYAGLDRLDARIMQSALDNYENLEPPGHEARRNKYWGVVHQEIHPEALWSHGLPNNRKGLQRLTNEIHEISKKITKARGPLGLLWLSWGNHRNKCLRDYGRSSRPS
;
A
#
# COMPACT_ATOMS: atom_id res chain seq x y z
N MET A 1 -72.38 -45.54 -7.30
CA MET A 1 -71.84 -44.20 -7.03
C MET A 1 -71.13 -44.28 -5.68
N MET A 2 -69.82 -44.53 -5.69
CA MET A 2 -68.99 -44.68 -4.48
C MET A 2 -67.54 -44.36 -4.85
N THR A 3 -67.03 -43.31 -4.20
CA THR A 3 -65.65 -43.08 -3.73
C THR A 3 -64.46 -43.74 -4.46
N LYS A 4 -63.52 -42.89 -4.91
CA LYS A 4 -62.08 -43.08 -4.64
C LYS A 4 -61.37 -41.74 -4.45
N LEU A 5 -60.70 -41.63 -3.31
CA LEU A 5 -59.76 -40.58 -2.92
C LEU A 5 -58.61 -40.45 -3.94
N LEU A 6 -58.09 -39.23 -4.11
CA LEU A 6 -56.65 -39.00 -4.22
C LEU A 6 -56.32 -37.69 -3.51
N SER A 7 -55.68 -37.86 -2.34
CA SER A 7 -55.04 -36.84 -1.54
C SER A 7 -53.79 -36.30 -2.24
N ILE A 8 -53.62 -34.98 -2.26
CA ILE A 8 -52.28 -34.36 -2.36
C ILE A 8 -52.23 -33.18 -1.39
N PRO A 9 -51.54 -33.33 -0.24
CA PRO A 9 -50.87 -32.21 0.39
C PRO A 9 -49.41 -32.60 0.64
N SER A 10 -48.52 -32.28 -0.30
CA SER A 10 -47.07 -32.45 -0.03
C SER A 10 -46.13 -31.60 -0.88
N LEU A 11 -46.62 -30.84 -1.86
CA LEU A 11 -45.71 -30.07 -2.72
C LEU A 11 -45.29 -28.69 -2.17
N PHE A 12 -45.98 -28.17 -1.16
CA PHE A 12 -45.73 -26.81 -0.66
C PHE A 12 -44.75 -26.71 0.52
N VAL A 13 -44.38 -27.82 1.16
CA VAL A 13 -43.49 -27.80 2.34
C VAL A 13 -42.01 -28.03 1.96
N PHE A 14 -41.72 -28.60 0.79
CA PHE A 14 -40.33 -28.88 0.40
C PHE A 14 -39.57 -27.69 -0.21
N LEU A 15 -40.28 -26.65 -0.70
CA LEU A 15 -39.64 -25.50 -1.35
C LEU A 15 -39.20 -24.39 -0.39
N ILE A 16 -39.68 -24.40 0.86
CA ILE A 16 -39.29 -23.42 1.88
C ILE A 16 -38.04 -23.90 2.65
N CYS A 17 -37.89 -25.20 2.88
CA CYS A 17 -36.71 -25.73 3.58
C CYS A 17 -35.42 -25.71 2.74
N THR A 18 -35.49 -25.78 1.41
CA THR A 18 -34.30 -25.70 0.55
C THR A 18 -33.81 -24.26 0.36
N ALA A 19 -34.69 -23.26 0.47
CA ALA A 19 -34.31 -21.85 0.38
C ALA A 19 -33.61 -21.35 1.66
N PHE A 20 -33.96 -21.91 2.83
CA PHE A 20 -33.27 -21.59 4.10
C PHE A 20 -31.99 -22.41 4.33
N ALA A 21 -31.85 -23.60 3.74
CA ALA A 21 -30.58 -24.32 3.80
C ALA A 21 -29.48 -23.61 2.97
N ALA A 22 -29.81 -23.04 1.81
CA ALA A 22 -28.83 -22.34 0.98
C ALA A 22 -28.31 -21.02 1.60
N SER A 23 -29.06 -20.38 2.50
CA SER A 23 -28.61 -19.20 3.24
C SER A 23 -27.79 -19.53 4.49
N VAL A 24 -28.04 -20.67 5.14
CA VAL A 24 -27.30 -21.08 6.35
C VAL A 24 -25.87 -21.56 6.03
N TRP A 25 -25.66 -22.20 4.87
CA TRP A 25 -24.32 -22.65 4.45
C TRP A 25 -23.41 -21.52 3.93
N ALA A 26 -23.96 -20.33 3.67
CA ALA A 26 -23.19 -19.15 3.27
C ALA A 26 -22.67 -18.32 4.46
N GLU A 27 -23.21 -18.54 5.67
CA GLU A 27 -22.83 -17.79 6.87
C GLU A 27 -21.63 -18.40 7.62
N GLU A 28 -21.29 -19.67 7.40
CA GLU A 28 -20.25 -20.38 8.19
C GLU A 28 -18.82 -19.82 8.06
N ASN A 29 -18.55 -18.90 7.13
CA ASN A 29 -17.22 -18.30 6.93
C ASN A 29 -17.22 -16.77 6.83
N VAL A 30 -18.26 -16.10 7.34
CA VAL A 30 -18.33 -14.64 7.38
C VAL A 30 -17.94 -14.13 8.77
N TYR A 31 -16.80 -13.45 8.84
CA TYR A 31 -16.32 -12.79 10.05
C TYR A 31 -16.76 -11.33 10.04
N LYS A 32 -17.06 -10.78 11.22
CA LYS A 32 -17.50 -9.40 11.36
C LYS A 32 -16.79 -8.73 12.52
N GLY A 33 -16.67 -7.42 12.46
CA GLY A 33 -16.12 -6.62 13.55
C GLY A 33 -16.44 -5.15 13.39
N SER A 34 -16.07 -4.38 14.41
CA SER A 34 -16.24 -2.94 14.42
C SER A 34 -15.11 -2.29 15.20
N GLU A 35 -14.62 -1.17 14.69
CA GLU A 35 -13.61 -0.35 15.33
C GLU A 35 -14.14 1.08 15.49
N SER A 36 -13.73 1.77 16.55
CA SER A 36 -14.07 3.18 16.74
C SER A 36 -12.94 3.94 17.40
N PHE A 37 -12.84 5.23 17.09
CA PHE A 37 -11.95 6.14 17.79
C PHE A 37 -12.60 7.51 17.91
N GLU A 38 -12.15 8.28 18.89
CA GLU A 38 -12.55 9.67 19.08
C GLU A 38 -11.42 10.60 18.70
N ARG A 39 -11.76 11.69 18.02
CA ARG A 39 -10.81 12.76 17.70
C ARG A 39 -11.55 14.08 17.78
N GLU A 40 -11.05 14.99 18.62
CA GLU A 40 -11.57 16.34 18.78
C GLU A 40 -13.09 16.36 19.08
N GLY A 41 -13.53 15.48 20.00
CA GLY A 41 -14.94 15.37 20.42
C GLY A 41 -15.89 14.70 19.41
N VAL A 42 -15.36 14.14 18.33
CA VAL A 42 -16.14 13.43 17.31
C VAL A 42 -15.79 11.94 17.32
N THR A 43 -16.79 11.08 17.45
CA THR A 43 -16.64 9.61 17.34
C THR A 43 -16.74 9.17 15.88
N TYR A 44 -15.71 8.46 15.42
CA TYR A 44 -15.66 7.81 14.12
C TYR A 44 -15.80 6.30 14.31
N ARG A 45 -16.62 5.67 13.47
CA ARG A 45 -16.91 4.23 13.58
C ARG A 45 -16.73 3.56 12.24
N MET A 46 -16.16 2.36 12.26
CA MET A 46 -16.06 1.48 11.11
C MET A 46 -16.65 0.13 11.47
N ALA A 47 -17.54 -0.38 10.64
CA ALA A 47 -18.03 -1.77 10.74
C ALA A 47 -17.62 -2.53 9.49
N TRP A 48 -17.16 -3.76 9.65
CA TRP A 48 -16.63 -4.56 8.57
C TRP A 48 -17.08 -6.01 8.63
N THR A 49 -17.04 -6.65 7.46
CA THR A 49 -17.26 -8.08 7.26
C THR A 49 -16.14 -8.64 6.38
N ALA A 50 -15.76 -9.88 6.60
CA ALA A 50 -14.71 -10.56 5.86
C ALA A 50 -15.18 -11.96 5.47
N ARG A 51 -14.91 -12.36 4.23
CA ARG A 51 -15.24 -13.69 3.71
C ARG A 51 -14.21 -14.17 2.71
N GLY A 52 -14.08 -15.49 2.59
CA GLY A 52 -13.29 -16.12 1.55
C GLY A 52 -13.87 -15.83 0.18
N VAL A 53 -13.01 -15.56 -0.80
CA VAL A 53 -13.37 -15.39 -2.22
C VAL A 53 -12.31 -16.02 -3.10
N THR A 54 -12.72 -16.50 -4.26
CA THR A 54 -11.81 -17.00 -5.29
C THR A 54 -11.56 -15.91 -6.33
N THR A 55 -10.30 -15.68 -6.72
CA THR A 55 -9.96 -14.68 -7.74
C THR A 55 -9.73 -15.34 -9.11
N GLY A 56 -10.36 -14.78 -10.15
CA GLY A 56 -10.62 -15.47 -11.43
C GLY A 56 -9.42 -15.84 -12.31
N LEU A 57 -8.20 -15.38 -12.01
CA LEU A 57 -7.01 -15.68 -12.82
C LEU A 57 -6.25 -16.94 -12.40
N SER A 58 -6.53 -17.50 -11.22
CA SER A 58 -5.76 -18.65 -10.70
C SER A 58 -6.53 -19.56 -9.75
N SER A 59 -7.84 -19.35 -9.60
CA SER A 59 -8.68 -20.03 -8.59
C SER A 59 -8.09 -19.99 -7.18
N LYS A 60 -7.24 -18.99 -6.89
CA LYS A 60 -6.61 -18.84 -5.58
C LYS A 60 -7.55 -18.18 -4.59
N GLU A 61 -7.55 -18.72 -3.39
CA GLU A 61 -8.32 -18.22 -2.26
C GLU A 61 -7.73 -16.90 -1.78
N SER A 62 -8.61 -15.94 -1.51
CA SER A 62 -8.28 -14.65 -0.93
C SER A 62 -9.38 -14.25 0.04
N THR A 63 -9.16 -13.18 0.79
CA THR A 63 -10.18 -12.59 1.66
C THR A 63 -10.69 -11.29 1.05
N LYS A 64 -12.01 -11.22 0.89
CA LYS A 64 -12.72 -9.98 0.61
C LYS A 64 -13.23 -9.39 1.93
N VAL A 65 -12.87 -8.14 2.19
CA VAL A 65 -13.37 -7.33 3.28
C VAL A 65 -14.33 -6.28 2.72
N SER A 66 -15.54 -6.21 3.25
CA SER A 66 -16.49 -5.13 2.97
C SER A 66 -16.71 -4.33 4.23
N TYR A 67 -16.68 -3.00 4.13
CA TYR A 67 -16.72 -2.12 5.30
C TYR A 67 -17.53 -0.86 5.05
N SER A 68 -18.02 -0.28 6.15
CA SER A 68 -18.79 0.96 6.22
C SER A 68 -18.14 1.89 7.23
N VAL A 69 -18.13 3.19 6.93
CA VAL A 69 -17.56 4.23 7.81
C VAL A 69 -18.67 5.20 8.21
N ARG A 70 -18.67 5.61 9.47
CA ARG A 70 -19.63 6.56 10.03
C ARG A 70 -18.95 7.64 10.86
N ILE A 71 -19.58 8.82 10.91
CA ILE A 71 -19.30 9.91 11.84
C ILE A 71 -20.55 10.13 12.70
N GLY A 72 -20.46 9.83 14.00
CA GLY A 72 -21.67 9.65 14.82
C GLY A 72 -22.62 8.64 14.17
N ASP A 73 -23.82 9.08 13.80
CA ASP A 73 -24.84 8.26 13.13
C ASP A 73 -24.85 8.40 11.60
N PHE A 74 -24.07 9.31 11.03
CA PHE A 74 -24.05 9.58 9.59
C PHE A 74 -23.11 8.63 8.85
N PHE A 75 -23.58 8.03 7.75
CA PHE A 75 -22.75 7.24 6.85
C PHE A 75 -21.87 8.13 5.98
N LEU A 76 -20.59 7.79 5.89
CA LEU A 76 -19.63 8.48 5.03
C LEU A 76 -19.53 7.79 3.68
N HIS A 77 -19.55 8.55 2.60
CA HIS A 77 -19.37 8.01 1.25
C HIS A 77 -17.89 7.93 0.86
N PRO A 78 -17.46 6.92 0.10
CA PRO A 78 -16.08 6.90 -0.39
C PRO A 78 -15.85 7.96 -1.46
N LYS A 79 -14.72 8.68 -1.40
CA LYS A 79 -14.27 9.53 -2.53
C LYS A 79 -13.90 8.73 -3.79
N THR A 80 -13.58 7.45 -3.62
CA THR A 80 -13.08 6.57 -4.68
C THR A 80 -14.09 5.45 -4.98
N LEU A 81 -14.30 5.12 -6.25
CA LEU A 81 -15.26 4.07 -6.68
C LEU A 81 -14.99 2.67 -6.09
N LYS A 82 -13.78 2.41 -5.59
CA LYS A 82 -13.41 1.14 -4.94
C LYS A 82 -13.63 1.12 -3.43
N GLY A 83 -14.06 2.23 -2.82
CA GLY A 83 -14.22 2.29 -1.37
C GLY A 83 -15.33 1.37 -0.86
N GLY A 84 -15.17 0.88 0.37
CA GLY A 84 -16.13 0.00 1.03
C GLY A 84 -15.95 -1.48 0.69
N THR A 85 -15.00 -1.83 -0.18
CA THR A 85 -14.58 -3.21 -0.42
C THR A 85 -13.09 -3.27 -0.69
N PHE A 86 -12.43 -4.25 -0.10
CA PHE A 86 -11.01 -4.53 -0.26
C PHE A 86 -10.82 -6.03 -0.47
N ILE A 87 -9.94 -6.42 -1.38
CA ILE A 87 -9.53 -7.82 -1.57
C ILE A 87 -8.04 -7.89 -1.27
N GLY A 88 -7.69 -8.74 -0.31
CA GLY A 88 -6.32 -8.95 0.15
C GLY A 88 -5.48 -9.78 -0.81
N CYS A 89 -4.32 -10.22 -0.31
CA CYS A 89 -3.48 -11.18 -1.03
C CYS A 89 -4.07 -12.59 -0.99
N TRP A 90 -3.42 -13.54 -1.66
CA TRP A 90 -3.84 -14.94 -1.61
C TRP A 90 -3.49 -15.59 -0.26
N ASP A 91 -4.25 -16.62 0.09
CA ASP A 91 -4.06 -17.49 1.26
C ASP A 91 -4.17 -16.75 2.61
N VAL A 92 -4.89 -15.63 2.62
CA VAL A 92 -5.24 -14.93 3.85
C VAL A 92 -6.61 -15.42 4.31
N PRO A 93 -6.74 -16.12 5.44
CA PRO A 93 -8.05 -16.55 5.94
C PRO A 93 -8.83 -15.36 6.54
N PRO A 94 -10.16 -15.31 6.39
CA PRO A 94 -11.00 -14.23 6.92
C PRO A 94 -10.86 -14.01 8.44
N ALA A 95 -10.60 -15.08 9.20
CA ALA A 95 -10.38 -15.04 10.64
C ALA A 95 -9.18 -14.18 11.08
N LYS A 96 -8.22 -13.92 10.18
CA LYS A 96 -7.02 -13.10 10.44
C LYS A 96 -7.20 -11.63 10.10
N VAL A 97 -8.38 -11.20 9.68
CA VAL A 97 -8.67 -9.79 9.41
C VAL A 97 -8.60 -9.00 10.73
N ARG A 98 -7.68 -8.04 10.77
CA ARG A 98 -7.49 -7.09 11.87
C ARG A 98 -7.29 -5.70 11.29
N TRP A 99 -7.99 -4.73 11.86
CA TRP A 99 -7.80 -3.32 11.56
C TRP A 99 -7.01 -2.69 12.68
N GLU A 100 -6.00 -1.90 12.32
CA GLU A 100 -5.10 -1.25 13.26
C GLU A 100 -5.32 0.27 13.24
N PRO A 101 -5.08 0.97 14.36
CA PRO A 101 -5.06 2.42 14.40
C PRO A 101 -4.04 2.99 13.39
N LEU A 102 -4.46 3.98 12.61
CA LEU A 102 -3.58 4.69 11.70
C LEU A 102 -3.11 6.00 12.35
N GLY A 103 -1.86 6.03 12.80
CA GLY A 103 -1.22 7.18 13.47
C GLY A 103 -1.56 7.29 14.96
N ASP A 104 -0.77 8.10 15.67
CA ASP A 104 -0.98 8.45 17.09
C ASP A 104 -0.74 9.96 17.30
N PRO A 105 -1.79 10.80 17.47
CA PRO A 105 -3.20 10.42 17.66
C PRO A 105 -3.83 9.77 16.43
N GLN A 106 -4.84 8.92 16.64
CA GLN A 106 -5.46 8.15 15.57
C GLN A 106 -6.15 9.04 14.53
N MET A 107 -5.81 8.81 13.26
CA MET A 107 -6.37 9.52 12.11
C MET A 107 -7.40 8.70 11.35
N GLY A 108 -7.29 7.37 11.42
CA GLY A 108 -8.11 6.44 10.65
C GLY A 108 -7.79 5.00 11.01
N TRP A 109 -7.97 4.12 10.02
CA TRP A 109 -7.71 2.70 10.18
C TRP A 109 -6.80 2.18 9.07
N MET A 110 -5.96 1.21 9.43
CA MET A 110 -5.09 0.49 8.53
C MET A 110 -5.48 -0.99 8.55
N LEU A 111 -5.83 -1.52 7.39
CA LEU A 111 -5.99 -2.96 7.18
C LEU A 111 -4.76 -3.50 6.47
N LYS A 112 -4.21 -4.60 6.98
CA LYS A 112 -3.06 -5.29 6.40
C LYS A 112 -3.42 -6.75 6.19
N LEU A 113 -3.58 -7.17 4.94
CA LEU A 113 -3.82 -8.57 4.61
C LEU A 113 -2.54 -9.15 4.01
N GLY A 114 -1.82 -9.90 4.84
CA GLY A 114 -0.51 -10.50 4.52
C GLY A 114 -0.66 -11.90 3.95
N GLY A 115 -0.04 -12.14 2.79
CA GLY A 115 -0.11 -13.43 2.09
C GLY A 115 0.76 -13.43 0.83
N PHE A 116 0.29 -14.13 -0.21
CA PHE A 116 0.94 -14.12 -1.52
C PHE A 116 0.31 -13.06 -2.42
N CYS A 117 0.97 -11.93 -2.58
CA CYS A 117 0.48 -10.83 -3.39
C CYS A 117 1.17 -10.92 -4.76
N SER A 118 0.50 -11.26 -5.87
CA SER A 118 1.06 -11.18 -7.24
C SER A 118 2.55 -11.58 -7.42
N GLY A 119 2.99 -12.68 -6.79
CA GLY A 119 4.38 -13.16 -6.84
C GLY A 119 5.23 -12.90 -5.58
N PHE A 120 4.78 -12.05 -4.66
CA PHE A 120 5.46 -11.72 -3.40
C PHE A 120 5.09 -12.72 -2.29
N THR A 121 6.06 -13.48 -1.76
CA THR A 121 5.84 -14.33 -0.58
C THR A 121 6.00 -13.52 0.71
N GLY A 122 5.03 -13.56 1.61
CA GLY A 122 5.11 -12.84 2.90
C GLY A 122 5.17 -11.32 2.73
N SER A 123 4.25 -10.77 1.94
CA SER A 123 4.03 -9.33 1.80
C SER A 123 2.59 -8.99 2.16
N PHE A 124 2.31 -7.72 2.39
CA PHE A 124 0.99 -7.20 2.74
C PHE A 124 0.42 -6.37 1.61
N LYS A 125 -0.87 -6.59 1.32
CA LYS A 125 -1.68 -5.54 0.71
C LYS A 125 -2.27 -4.69 1.83
N ILE A 126 -1.97 -3.40 1.76
CA ILE A 126 -2.34 -2.39 2.74
C ILE A 126 -3.54 -1.62 2.20
N HIS A 127 -4.50 -1.37 3.08
CA HIS A 127 -5.64 -0.50 2.82
C HIS A 127 -5.78 0.50 3.95
N LEU A 128 -5.58 1.77 3.64
CA LEU A 128 -5.76 2.87 4.57
C LEU A 128 -7.13 3.47 4.35
N VAL A 129 -7.86 3.72 5.44
CA VAL A 129 -9.17 4.36 5.43
C VAL A 129 -9.12 5.54 6.38
N VAL A 130 -9.30 6.75 5.85
CA VAL A 130 -9.29 7.97 6.64
C VAL A 130 -10.61 8.71 6.47
N PRO A 131 -11.41 8.87 7.54
CA PRO A 131 -12.62 9.68 7.48
C PRO A 131 -12.28 11.15 7.27
N ASN A 132 -13.06 11.82 6.44
CA ASN A 132 -12.89 13.21 6.06
C ASN A 132 -14.22 13.97 6.25
N LYS A 133 -14.23 14.91 7.18
CA LYS A 133 -15.46 15.62 7.55
C LYS A 133 -15.52 16.93 6.76
N GLY A 134 -16.34 16.93 5.71
CA GLY A 134 -16.65 18.15 4.95
C GLY A 134 -17.39 19.20 5.80
N ASP A 135 -17.39 20.45 5.33
CA ASP A 135 -18.03 21.58 6.02
C ASP A 135 -19.58 21.48 6.02
N ASN A 136 -20.18 20.80 5.03
CA ASN A 136 -21.61 20.46 5.07
C ASN A 136 -21.80 18.96 5.36
N PRO A 137 -22.86 18.58 6.09
CA PRO A 137 -23.17 17.17 6.38
C PRO A 137 -23.23 16.28 5.12
N GLY A 138 -23.67 16.83 3.98
CA GLY A 138 -23.72 16.13 2.68
C GLY A 138 -22.38 15.97 1.95
N PHE A 139 -21.29 16.57 2.45
CA PHE A 139 -19.92 16.43 1.91
C PHE A 139 -19.00 15.62 2.83
N THR A 140 -19.57 14.91 3.80
CA THR A 140 -18.79 14.01 4.65
C THR A 140 -18.48 12.73 3.88
N ASP A 141 -17.20 12.40 3.80
CA ASP A 141 -16.70 11.30 3.00
C ASP A 141 -15.52 10.62 3.69
N TYR A 142 -14.93 9.62 3.04
CA TYR A 142 -13.66 9.07 3.47
C TYR A 142 -12.74 8.84 2.28
N VAL A 143 -11.45 8.95 2.55
CA VAL A 143 -10.39 8.71 1.58
C VAL A 143 -9.78 7.35 1.82
N THR A 144 -9.37 6.70 0.73
CA THR A 144 -8.67 5.42 0.80
C THR A 144 -7.32 5.50 0.08
N ALA A 145 -6.37 4.69 0.54
CA ALA A 145 -5.12 4.44 -0.16
C ALA A 145 -4.78 2.94 -0.10
N GLU A 146 -4.52 2.34 -1.27
CA GLU A 146 -4.21 0.92 -1.42
C GLU A 146 -2.81 0.74 -2.00
N PHE A 147 -1.94 -0.03 -1.34
CA PHE A 147 -0.57 -0.30 -1.81
C PHE A 147 -0.03 -1.63 -1.27
N HIS A 148 1.10 -2.08 -1.81
CA HIS A 148 1.83 -3.24 -1.29
C HIS A 148 3.01 -2.81 -0.44
N SER A 149 3.24 -3.54 0.65
CA SER A 149 4.41 -3.36 1.50
C SER A 149 4.94 -4.73 1.90
N LYS A 150 6.26 -4.88 2.01
CA LYS A 150 6.88 -6.09 2.54
C LYS A 150 6.54 -6.31 4.01
N GLU A 151 6.39 -5.20 4.71
CA GLU A 151 6.26 -5.14 6.15
C GLU A 151 5.10 -4.24 6.57
N THR A 152 4.84 -4.20 7.87
CA THR A 152 3.88 -3.24 8.41
C THR A 152 4.38 -1.81 8.14
N PRO A 153 3.59 -0.95 7.48
CA PRO A 153 3.95 0.44 7.28
C PRO A 153 4.07 1.19 8.61
N ILE A 154 4.92 2.22 8.61
CA ILE A 154 5.16 3.08 9.77
C ILE A 154 4.41 4.38 9.55
N ALA A 155 3.45 4.69 10.43
CA ALA A 155 2.69 5.93 10.39
C ALA A 155 3.21 6.90 11.46
N ARG A 156 3.69 8.08 11.04
CA ARG A 156 4.22 9.12 11.94
C ARG A 156 3.64 10.47 11.61
N TRP A 157 3.20 11.20 12.63
CA TRP A 157 2.84 12.60 12.47
C TRP A 157 4.09 13.45 12.30
N THR A 158 3.99 14.48 11.45
CA THR A 158 4.94 15.58 11.47
C THR A 158 4.86 16.32 12.81
N ALA A 159 5.94 17.01 13.19
CA ALA A 159 6.02 17.70 14.49
C ALA A 159 4.87 18.70 14.73
N ASP A 160 4.35 19.33 13.67
CA ASP A 160 3.21 20.25 13.70
C ASP A 160 1.84 19.55 13.72
N LYS A 161 1.80 18.21 13.69
CA LYS A 161 0.61 17.36 13.63
C LYS A 161 -0.34 17.68 12.47
N LYS A 162 0.15 18.33 11.41
CA LYS A 162 -0.66 18.66 10.22
C LYS A 162 -0.61 17.57 9.16
N ARG A 163 0.36 16.68 9.21
CA ARG A 163 0.58 15.68 8.16
C ARG A 163 0.90 14.35 8.79
N LEU A 164 0.17 13.31 8.38
CA LEU A 164 0.49 11.94 8.73
C LEU A 164 1.29 11.32 7.59
N GLN A 165 2.54 10.99 7.87
CA GLN A 165 3.44 10.32 6.96
C GLN A 165 3.36 8.82 7.16
N VAL A 166 3.05 8.08 6.10
CA VAL A 166 3.03 6.63 6.07
C VAL A 166 4.19 6.15 5.21
N TRP A 167 5.17 5.55 5.88
CA TRP A 167 6.35 4.95 5.28
C TRP A 167 6.15 3.46 5.07
N SER A 168 6.57 2.95 3.92
CA SER A 168 6.45 1.54 3.57
C SER A 168 7.63 1.06 2.75
N SER A 169 7.82 -0.26 2.72
CA SER A 169 8.91 -0.89 1.96
C SER A 169 8.33 -1.68 0.81
N TYR A 170 8.45 -1.15 -0.41
CA TYR A 170 8.02 -1.86 -1.62
C TYR A 170 9.05 -2.90 -2.03
N GLU A 171 8.62 -4.14 -2.30
CA GLU A 171 9.51 -5.21 -2.81
C GLU A 171 9.73 -5.02 -4.31
N GLN A 172 10.94 -4.65 -4.72
CA GLN A 172 11.36 -4.49 -6.11
C GLN A 172 12.21 -5.67 -6.58
N TRP A 173 12.00 -6.08 -7.83
CA TRP A 173 12.61 -7.27 -8.41
C TRP A 173 13.78 -6.92 -9.32
N SER A 174 14.76 -7.82 -9.39
CA SER A 174 15.77 -7.78 -10.44
C SER A 174 15.24 -8.42 -11.72
N ARG A 175 15.99 -8.24 -12.80
CA ARG A 175 15.80 -8.98 -14.06
C ARG A 175 16.03 -10.49 -13.89
N MET A 176 16.64 -10.92 -12.80
CA MET A 176 16.94 -12.31 -12.45
C MET A 176 15.90 -12.93 -11.50
N GLY A 177 14.78 -12.24 -11.26
CA GLY A 177 13.65 -12.77 -10.49
C GLY A 177 13.84 -12.67 -8.96
N ASN A 178 13.23 -13.63 -8.24
CA ASN A 178 13.11 -13.63 -6.77
C ASN A 178 14.43 -13.65 -5.98
N ALA A 179 15.52 -14.10 -6.61
CA ALA A 179 16.81 -14.29 -5.93
C ALA A 179 17.51 -12.97 -5.56
N TYR A 180 17.17 -11.87 -6.24
CA TYR A 180 17.79 -10.55 -6.03
C TYR A 180 16.71 -9.50 -5.84
N LYS A 181 15.78 -9.74 -4.91
CA LYS A 181 14.81 -8.74 -4.50
C LYS A 181 15.42 -7.76 -3.51
N PHE A 182 14.97 -6.52 -3.56
CA PHE A 182 15.36 -5.46 -2.64
C PHE A 182 14.15 -4.60 -2.30
N TYR A 183 14.29 -3.75 -1.29
CA TYR A 183 13.17 -3.04 -0.69
C TYR A 183 13.35 -1.54 -0.83
N VAL A 184 12.40 -0.89 -1.51
CA VAL A 184 12.45 0.52 -1.85
C VAL A 184 11.52 1.28 -0.90
N PRO A 185 12.03 2.24 -0.11
CA PRO A 185 11.20 3.08 0.74
C PRO A 185 10.24 3.93 -0.08
N GLU A 186 8.97 3.93 0.33
CA GLU A 186 7.93 4.80 -0.21
C GLU A 186 7.31 5.64 0.91
N LEU A 187 7.07 6.92 0.60
CA LEU A 187 6.39 7.86 1.47
C LEU A 187 5.04 8.24 0.87
N ARG A 188 3.98 8.00 1.65
CA ARG A 188 2.64 8.57 1.47
C ARG A 188 2.40 9.60 2.55
N GLU A 189 1.70 10.67 2.22
CA GLU A 189 1.36 11.74 3.15
C GLU A 189 -0.13 12.03 3.08
N PHE A 190 -0.77 12.00 4.25
CA PHE A 190 -2.14 12.47 4.45
C PHE A 190 -2.06 13.86 5.08
N SER A 191 -2.34 14.88 4.28
CA SER A 191 -2.30 16.27 4.72
C SER A 191 -3.64 16.68 5.31
N VAL A 192 -3.61 17.19 6.53
CA VAL A 192 -4.74 17.72 7.28
C VAL A 192 -4.76 19.24 7.06
N ILE A 193 -5.60 19.73 6.15
CA ILE A 193 -5.65 21.16 5.80
C ILE A 193 -6.23 22.00 6.95
N THR A 194 -7.19 21.43 7.69
CA THR A 194 -7.64 21.88 9.02
C THR A 194 -8.02 20.65 9.83
N SER A 195 -8.24 20.78 11.16
CA SER A 195 -8.52 19.67 12.10
C SER A 195 -9.58 18.64 11.66
N PHE A 196 -10.39 18.96 10.63
CA PHE A 196 -11.42 18.07 10.09
C PHE A 196 -11.60 18.09 8.56
N ARG A 197 -11.16 19.14 7.85
CA ARG A 197 -11.84 19.52 6.59
C ARG A 197 -11.45 18.75 5.35
N ILE A 198 -10.15 18.54 5.15
CA ILE A 198 -9.66 17.98 3.88
C ILE A 198 -8.44 17.15 4.18
N ILE A 199 -8.60 15.86 3.95
CA ILE A 199 -7.50 14.93 3.82
C ILE A 199 -7.13 14.84 2.34
N GLU A 200 -5.96 15.38 2.00
CA GLU A 200 -5.32 15.14 0.72
C GLU A 200 -4.32 14.00 0.88
N VAL A 201 -4.42 12.99 0.01
CA VAL A 201 -3.43 11.91 -0.07
C VAL A 201 -2.48 12.22 -1.20
N SER A 202 -1.20 12.28 -0.86
CA SER A 202 -0.12 12.50 -1.82
C SER A 202 1.06 11.57 -1.55
N CYS A 203 1.95 11.46 -2.51
CA CYS A 203 3.25 10.81 -2.35
C CYS A 203 4.33 11.87 -2.55
N PRO A 204 4.61 12.73 -1.57
CA PRO A 204 5.53 13.86 -1.74
C PRO A 204 6.94 13.39 -2.08
N PRO A 205 7.83 14.28 -2.58
CA PRO A 205 9.25 13.97 -2.73
C PRO A 205 9.83 13.40 -1.43
N LEU A 206 10.67 12.38 -1.54
CA LEU A 206 11.37 11.85 -0.38
C LEU A 206 12.34 12.92 0.15
N PRO A 207 12.54 13.02 1.48
CA PRO A 207 13.60 13.83 2.06
C PRO A 207 14.95 13.49 1.42
N ILE A 208 15.74 14.50 1.08
CA ILE A 208 17.01 14.31 0.37
C ILE A 208 18.00 13.50 1.22
N ASP A 209 18.07 13.80 2.51
CA ASP A 209 18.94 13.08 3.44
C ASP A 209 18.31 11.75 3.83
N VAL A 210 18.88 10.65 3.34
CA VAL A 210 18.39 9.29 3.58
C VAL A 210 18.42 8.91 5.08
N ARG A 211 19.22 9.58 5.90
CA ARG A 211 19.27 9.35 7.36
C ARG A 211 18.02 9.85 8.08
N GLN A 212 17.26 10.76 7.46
CA GLN A 212 16.01 11.26 8.02
C GLN A 212 14.85 10.28 7.83
N TRP A 213 15.03 9.27 6.97
CA TRP A 213 13.99 8.25 6.76
C TRP A 213 13.97 7.30 7.96
N PRO A 214 12.82 6.68 8.28
CA PRO A 214 12.69 5.83 9.46
C PRO A 214 13.74 4.70 9.46
N SER A 215 14.48 4.57 10.57
CA SER A 215 15.51 3.53 10.75
C SER A 215 14.91 2.18 11.16
N ASP A 216 13.69 2.21 11.69
CA ASP A 216 12.84 1.09 12.08
C ASP A 216 12.07 0.47 10.92
N LEU A 217 12.44 0.77 9.66
CA LEU A 217 12.05 0.00 8.48
C LEU A 217 13.05 -1.16 8.30
N PRO A 218 12.74 -2.40 8.73
CA PRO A 218 13.73 -3.47 8.88
C PRO A 218 14.34 -3.99 7.57
N PHE A 219 13.89 -3.52 6.40
CA PHE A 219 14.48 -3.92 5.12
C PHE A 219 15.19 -2.79 4.35
N ARG A 220 15.52 -1.68 5.01
CA ARG A 220 16.33 -0.63 4.39
C ARG A 220 17.74 -1.10 4.04
N SER A 221 18.16 -0.73 2.83
CA SER A 221 19.45 -1.07 2.25
C SER A 221 19.95 0.07 1.36
N PHE A 222 21.26 0.13 1.12
CA PHE A 222 21.85 1.05 0.15
C PHE A 222 21.12 1.01 -1.20
N PHE A 223 20.85 -0.21 -1.70
CA PHE A 223 20.13 -0.42 -2.95
C PHE A 223 18.75 0.19 -2.95
N GLY A 224 17.98 -0.06 -1.89
CA GLY A 224 16.65 0.52 -1.71
C GLY A 224 16.68 2.04 -1.76
N ASP A 225 17.61 2.63 -1.00
CA ASP A 225 17.73 4.09 -0.87
C ASP A 225 18.23 4.75 -2.16
N PHE A 226 19.25 4.17 -2.80
CA PHE A 226 19.79 4.66 -4.08
C PHE A 226 18.74 4.53 -5.20
N TYR A 227 18.05 3.38 -5.27
CA TYR A 227 17.01 3.14 -6.27
C TYR A 227 15.81 4.06 -6.07
N ALA A 228 15.45 4.42 -4.83
CA ALA A 228 14.38 5.40 -4.59
C ALA A 228 14.68 6.75 -5.24
N GLY A 229 15.95 7.17 -5.27
CA GLY A 229 16.40 8.34 -6.03
C GLY A 229 16.31 8.13 -7.54
N LEU A 230 16.72 6.96 -8.04
CA LEU A 230 16.66 6.62 -9.47
C LEU A 230 15.21 6.59 -10.00
N ASP A 231 14.31 5.91 -9.30
CA ASP A 231 12.88 5.78 -9.66
C ASP A 231 12.17 7.14 -9.74
N ARG A 232 12.63 8.11 -8.94
CA ARG A 232 12.11 9.48 -8.91
C ARG A 232 12.90 10.47 -9.76
N LEU A 233 13.97 10.02 -10.41
CA LEU A 233 14.94 10.86 -11.13
C LEU A 233 15.47 12.02 -10.26
N ASP A 234 15.79 11.74 -8.98
CA ASP A 234 16.37 12.68 -8.03
C ASP A 234 17.79 12.29 -7.65
N ALA A 235 18.76 12.85 -8.38
CA ALA A 235 20.18 12.62 -8.16
C ALA A 235 20.67 13.02 -6.75
N ARG A 236 19.94 13.89 -6.03
CA ARG A 236 20.34 14.33 -4.69
C ARG A 236 20.12 13.21 -3.67
N ILE A 237 19.06 12.43 -3.83
CA ILE A 237 18.81 11.23 -3.02
C ILE A 237 19.87 10.18 -3.33
N MET A 238 20.16 9.96 -4.62
CA MET A 238 21.22 9.04 -5.04
C MET A 238 22.58 9.43 -4.44
N GLN A 239 22.91 10.73 -4.46
CA GLN A 239 24.13 11.24 -3.83
C GLN A 239 24.11 11.05 -2.31
N SER A 240 23.00 11.37 -1.65
CA SER A 240 22.88 11.14 -0.20
C SER A 240 23.04 9.67 0.17
N ALA A 241 22.52 8.73 -0.63
CA ALA A 241 22.78 7.31 -0.44
C ALA A 241 24.28 6.97 -0.63
N LEU A 242 24.95 7.52 -1.64
CA LEU A 242 26.39 7.29 -1.84
C LEU A 242 27.26 7.84 -0.71
N ASP A 243 26.87 8.96 -0.12
CA ASP A 243 27.65 9.64 0.92
C ASP A 243 27.48 8.98 2.31
N ASN A 244 26.35 8.31 2.55
CA ASN A 244 26.00 7.76 3.86
C ASN A 244 26.17 6.23 3.98
N TYR A 245 26.62 5.57 2.93
CA TYR A 245 26.92 4.13 2.95
C TYR A 245 28.40 3.92 2.61
N GLU A 246 29.07 3.03 3.35
CA GLU A 246 30.47 2.71 3.15
C GLU A 246 30.67 1.81 1.92
N ASN A 247 31.76 2.02 1.19
CA ASN A 247 32.14 1.12 0.10
C ASN A 247 32.74 -0.16 0.68
N LEU A 248 32.20 -1.32 0.30
CA LEU A 248 33.01 -2.51 0.23
C LEU A 248 33.49 -2.67 -1.22
N GLU A 249 34.81 -2.73 -1.40
CA GLU A 249 35.38 -3.27 -2.64
C GLU A 249 34.86 -4.72 -2.83
N PRO A 250 34.71 -5.20 -4.09
CA PRO A 250 34.24 -6.55 -4.34
C PRO A 250 35.10 -7.54 -3.54
N PRO A 251 34.48 -8.50 -2.82
CA PRO A 251 35.26 -9.47 -2.08
C PRO A 251 36.19 -10.21 -3.04
N GLY A 252 37.46 -10.33 -2.64
CA GLY A 252 38.35 -11.33 -3.22
C GLY A 252 37.70 -12.72 -3.15
N HIS A 253 38.16 -13.63 -4.02
CA HIS A 253 37.56 -14.94 -4.32
C HIS A 253 37.19 -15.87 -3.13
N GLU A 254 37.48 -15.50 -1.88
CA GLU A 254 37.30 -16.32 -0.67
C GLU A 254 36.00 -16.07 0.11
N ALA A 255 35.22 -15.01 -0.15
CA ALA A 255 33.95 -14.76 0.58
C ALA A 255 32.75 -15.57 0.03
N ARG A 256 32.99 -16.74 -0.58
CA ARG A 256 31.94 -17.52 -1.26
C ARG A 256 31.12 -18.46 -0.35
N ARG A 257 31.33 -18.45 0.96
CA ARG A 257 30.55 -19.29 1.89
C ARG A 257 30.35 -18.61 3.24
N ASN A 258 29.20 -17.96 3.39
CA ASN A 258 28.41 -17.78 4.62
C ASN A 258 27.73 -16.40 4.66
N LYS A 259 26.51 -16.39 5.22
CA LYS A 259 25.64 -15.24 5.52
C LYS A 259 24.85 -14.62 4.36
N TYR A 260 23.85 -15.36 3.89
CA TYR A 260 22.54 -14.76 3.65
C TYR A 260 21.69 -15.08 4.89
N TRP A 261 20.90 -14.11 5.38
CA TRP A 261 20.00 -14.19 6.55
C TRP A 261 20.51 -13.75 7.93
N GLY A 262 21.30 -12.69 8.01
CA GLY A 262 21.52 -12.03 9.29
C GLY A 262 22.18 -10.67 9.16
N VAL A 263 21.37 -9.61 9.30
CA VAL A 263 21.75 -8.24 9.67
C VAL A 263 23.14 -7.81 9.21
N VAL A 264 23.24 -7.26 7.99
CA VAL A 264 24.24 -6.23 7.70
C VAL A 264 23.59 -5.09 6.92
N HIS A 265 22.98 -4.19 7.67
CA HIS A 265 22.55 -2.89 7.17
C HIS A 265 23.81 -2.05 6.96
N GLN A 266 24.34 -2.02 5.72
CA GLN A 266 25.21 -0.96 5.17
C GLN A 266 26.05 -1.42 3.95
N GLU A 267 25.89 -2.64 3.44
CA GLU A 267 26.81 -3.18 2.44
C GLU A 267 26.35 -2.98 0.98
N ILE A 268 27.28 -2.56 0.12
CA ILE A 268 27.12 -2.53 -1.33
C ILE A 268 27.62 -3.86 -1.90
N HIS A 269 26.73 -4.70 -2.43
CA HIS A 269 27.10 -5.96 -3.10
C HIS A 269 27.21 -5.78 -4.63
N PRO A 270 28.42 -5.83 -5.23
CA PRO A 270 28.62 -5.59 -6.66
C PRO A 270 27.83 -6.52 -7.59
N GLU A 271 27.67 -7.78 -7.20
CA GLU A 271 26.89 -8.77 -7.98
C GLU A 271 25.40 -8.42 -8.04
N ALA A 272 24.84 -7.93 -6.93
CA ALA A 272 23.47 -7.45 -6.90
C ALA A 272 23.32 -6.20 -7.78
N LEU A 273 24.26 -5.24 -7.75
CA LEU A 273 24.24 -4.04 -8.61
C LEU A 273 24.16 -4.42 -10.08
N TRP A 274 25.02 -5.34 -10.51
CA TRP A 274 25.06 -5.81 -11.88
C TRP A 274 23.74 -6.51 -12.29
N SER A 275 23.16 -7.36 -11.43
CA SER A 275 21.87 -8.03 -11.70
C SER A 275 20.70 -7.06 -11.92
N HIS A 276 20.81 -5.84 -11.38
CA HIS A 276 19.85 -4.75 -11.54
C HIS A 276 20.19 -3.78 -12.68
N GLY A 277 21.25 -4.05 -13.46
CA GLY A 277 21.72 -3.15 -14.51
C GLY A 277 22.35 -1.87 -13.96
N LEU A 278 22.70 -1.84 -12.67
CA LEU A 278 23.39 -0.74 -12.03
C LEU A 278 24.91 -0.94 -12.12
N PRO A 279 25.70 0.14 -12.17
CA PRO A 279 27.15 0.04 -12.07
C PRO A 279 27.56 -0.63 -10.76
N ASN A 280 28.51 -1.55 -10.81
CA ASN A 280 28.89 -2.41 -9.69
C ASN A 280 29.95 -1.82 -8.75
N ASN A 281 30.25 -0.52 -8.88
CA ASN A 281 31.25 0.18 -8.08
C ASN A 281 30.87 1.65 -7.90
N ARG A 282 31.42 2.31 -6.87
CA ARG A 282 31.11 3.71 -6.55
C ARG A 282 31.38 4.66 -7.70
N LYS A 283 32.49 4.49 -8.43
CA LYS A 283 32.83 5.37 -9.57
C LYS A 283 31.75 5.32 -10.65
N GLY A 284 31.24 4.14 -10.95
CA GLY A 284 30.14 3.93 -11.88
C GLY A 284 28.83 4.49 -11.35
N LEU A 285 28.51 4.26 -10.08
CA LEU A 285 27.29 4.80 -9.45
C LEU A 285 27.31 6.33 -9.41
N GLN A 286 28.46 6.93 -9.10
CA GLN A 286 28.66 8.37 -9.14
C GLN A 286 28.47 8.94 -10.55
N ARG A 287 28.95 8.24 -11.58
CA ARG A 287 28.72 8.62 -12.97
C ARG A 287 27.22 8.60 -13.29
N LEU A 288 26.52 7.54 -12.92
CA LEU A 288 25.07 7.43 -13.10
C LEU A 288 24.32 8.55 -12.37
N THR A 289 24.69 8.85 -11.11
CA THR A 289 24.12 9.98 -10.35
C THR A 289 24.29 11.31 -11.11
N ASN A 290 25.48 11.56 -11.66
CA ASN A 290 25.75 12.77 -12.44
C ASN A 290 24.92 12.81 -13.74
N GLU A 291 24.76 11.69 -14.44
CA GLU A 291 23.93 11.59 -15.64
C GLU A 291 22.44 11.88 -15.33
N ILE A 292 21.91 11.31 -14.24
CA ILE A 292 20.54 11.57 -13.78
C ILE A 292 20.37 13.05 -13.39
N HIS A 293 21.38 13.68 -12.78
CA HIS A 293 21.37 15.11 -12.47
C HIS A 293 21.20 15.96 -13.74
N GLU A 294 21.96 15.66 -14.79
CA GLU A 294 21.87 16.38 -16.06
C GLU A 294 20.52 16.14 -16.78
N ILE A 295 19.98 14.93 -16.72
CA ILE A 295 18.62 14.64 -17.22
C ILE A 295 17.57 15.43 -16.44
N SER A 296 17.63 15.43 -15.11
CA SER A 296 16.72 16.17 -14.24
C SER A 296 16.75 17.68 -14.52
N LYS A 297 17.94 18.26 -14.74
CA LYS A 297 18.08 19.66 -15.19
C LYS A 297 17.39 19.91 -16.53
N LYS A 298 17.62 19.05 -17.53
CA LYS A 298 16.98 19.18 -18.85
C LYS A 298 15.46 19.12 -18.77
N ILE A 299 14.91 18.17 -18.01
CA ILE A 299 13.46 18.05 -17.76
C ILE A 299 12.94 19.31 -17.07
N THR A 300 13.63 19.80 -16.04
CA THR A 300 13.22 21.01 -15.31
C THR A 300 13.22 22.24 -16.21
N LYS A 301 14.25 22.41 -17.05
CA LYS A 301 14.33 23.49 -18.03
C LYS A 301 13.20 23.42 -19.07
N ALA A 302 12.85 22.21 -19.53
CA ALA A 302 11.74 22.01 -20.46
C ALA A 302 10.36 22.28 -19.82
N ARG A 303 10.20 22.02 -18.51
CA ARG A 303 8.95 22.28 -17.78
C ARG A 303 8.58 23.76 -17.69
N GLY A 304 9.55 24.67 -17.62
CA GLY A 304 9.29 26.11 -17.57
C GLY A 304 8.39 26.62 -18.72
N PRO A 305 8.82 26.49 -19.98
CA PRO A 305 8.03 26.92 -21.14
C PRO A 305 6.77 26.08 -21.37
N LEU A 306 6.78 24.77 -21.04
CA LEU A 306 5.61 23.90 -21.18
C LEU A 306 4.54 24.15 -20.10
N GLY A 307 4.93 24.64 -18.93
CA GLY A 307 4.01 25.01 -17.85
C GLY A 307 3.12 26.21 -18.20
N LEU A 308 3.58 27.08 -19.09
CA LEU A 308 2.80 28.21 -19.62
C LEU A 308 1.64 27.75 -20.52
N LEU A 309 1.70 26.53 -21.07
CA LEU A 309 0.68 25.97 -21.95
C LEU A 309 -0.50 25.33 -21.21
N TRP A 310 -0.60 25.46 -19.87
CA TRP A 310 -1.62 24.82 -19.03
C TRP A 310 -1.81 23.31 -19.31
N LEU A 311 -0.81 22.67 -19.90
CA LEU A 311 -0.77 21.22 -20.02
C LEU A 311 -0.65 20.71 -18.60
N SER A 312 -1.65 19.95 -18.14
CA SER A 312 -1.64 19.20 -16.89
C SER A 312 -0.50 18.17 -16.92
N TRP A 313 0.73 18.62 -16.78
CA TRP A 313 1.84 17.85 -16.25
C TRP A 313 1.59 17.72 -14.74
N GLY A 314 0.46 17.09 -14.40
CA GLY A 314 -0.14 17.14 -13.08
C GLY A 314 0.83 16.54 -12.10
N ASN A 315 1.54 17.42 -11.38
CA ASN A 315 2.55 17.19 -10.35
C ASN A 315 2.89 15.71 -10.14
N HIS A 316 3.47 15.05 -11.17
CA HIS A 316 3.63 13.58 -11.17
C HIS A 316 4.58 13.11 -10.06
N ARG A 317 5.32 14.05 -9.45
CA ARG A 317 6.14 13.82 -8.26
C ARG A 317 5.33 13.55 -6.99
N ASN A 318 4.06 13.95 -6.95
CA ASN A 318 3.18 13.81 -5.77
C ASN A 318 2.10 12.72 -5.96
N LYS A 319 2.05 12.07 -7.12
CA LYS A 319 1.15 10.94 -7.36
C LYS A 319 1.81 9.65 -6.91
N CYS A 320 1.07 8.85 -6.16
CA CYS A 320 1.51 7.53 -5.77
C CYS A 320 1.52 6.60 -6.98
N LEU A 321 2.72 6.31 -7.50
CA LEU A 321 2.93 5.52 -8.71
C LEU A 321 2.39 4.09 -8.61
N ARG A 322 2.23 3.59 -7.37
CA ARG A 322 1.86 2.20 -7.06
C ARG A 322 0.54 2.07 -6.30
N ASP A 323 -0.30 3.10 -6.36
CA ASP A 323 -1.64 3.04 -5.78
C ASP A 323 -2.62 2.35 -6.72
N TYR A 324 -3.30 1.32 -6.23
CA TYR A 324 -4.28 0.54 -6.98
C TYR A 324 -5.65 1.22 -7.04
N GLY A 325 -5.73 2.46 -7.55
CA GLY A 325 -6.95 3.28 -7.46
C GLY A 325 -7.29 4.14 -8.67
N ARG A 326 -6.39 4.31 -9.64
CA ARG A 326 -6.69 4.94 -10.93
C ARG A 326 -6.48 3.95 -12.06
N SER A 327 -7.44 3.95 -12.98
CA SER A 327 -7.56 3.07 -14.13
C SER A 327 -6.23 2.81 -14.86
N SER A 328 -5.62 1.66 -14.61
CA SER A 328 -5.12 0.86 -15.71
C SER A 328 -6.31 0.03 -16.21
N ARG A 329 -6.92 0.47 -17.31
CA ARG A 329 -7.62 -0.49 -18.16
C ARG A 329 -6.57 -1.49 -18.63
N PRO A 330 -6.82 -2.80 -18.56
CA PRO A 330 -6.07 -3.74 -19.37
C PRO A 330 -6.47 -3.52 -20.83
N SER A 331 -5.48 -3.33 -21.68
CA SER A 331 -5.56 -3.78 -23.08
C SER A 331 -4.55 -4.89 -23.23
#